data_AF-A0A812KTF2-F1
#
_entry.id   AF-A0A812KTF2-F1
#
_cell.length_a   1.000
_cell.length_b   1.000
_cell.length_c   1.000
_cell.angle_alpha   90.00
_cell.angle_beta   90.00
_cell.angle_gamma   90.00
#
_symmetry.space_group_name_H-M   'P 1'
#
loop_
_entity.id
_entity.type
_entity.pdbx_description
1 polymer ?
#
loop_
_entity_poly.entity_id
_entity_poly.type
_entity_poly.pdbx_seq_one_letter_code
_entity_poly.pdbx_strand_id
1 'polypeptide(L)'
;MGAETGVRVYGGRLNASGLDVFHCDTGLDRSAHAQVAVRGAVVLNNWANVVGITDYSEYMPEETHTQLLPPQYSGVYQLLFLGLTSWGLGTALLEWALKMHFLHARRAKQGCFGAAILLAAGLGLALWAVAAMTAVQFGIDSLSVTHFYDSFSFWWGNIAKPLMIFCGFIALVTLGYLYMAVGRRIKDFRAMAELREAEKLMKQKDQLVKSLDNLELRKEMAEKHKELFQLVVSGNKVGAEKIFLEMQEKAKAENERLAKWFGDRRGFYASESHGKRLEQLEAIESVTVSELVQPPLPESIVDEKLAIDFLYRAGSWLRGAFKQELQDLCKGLNSIKSKADVESLGFQELKFDPTLHPLQPNSHAEVGEHVGLLLAPIKAKERAMDKAAADYAKNPEKPAARYVCDFLRATVFASDPFVLAVAFDQLRKRFEVVRVKNKFREAELNPELRTNILVNLWVRNGDLAQIGEVQFLLQDYLTAKDLQHLYYDVVRAKDPGEIIDKPIFG
;
A
#
# COMPACT_ATOMS: atom_id res chain seq x y z
N MET A 1 36.52 25.16 1.76
CA MET A 1 36.34 23.78 2.28
C MET A 1 35.13 23.19 1.59
N GLY A 2 35.36 22.52 0.45
CA GLY A 2 34.30 21.92 -0.36
C GLY A 2 34.11 20.47 0.03
N ALA A 3 32.88 20.08 0.37
CA ALA A 3 32.49 18.68 0.53
C ALA A 3 31.65 18.29 -0.68
N GLU A 4 32.25 17.48 -1.55
CA GLU A 4 31.57 16.78 -2.65
C GLU A 4 30.72 15.65 -2.07
N THR A 5 29.40 15.74 -2.23
CA THR A 5 28.51 14.60 -2.00
C THR A 5 28.24 13.90 -3.33
N GLY A 6 29.02 12.86 -3.61
CA GLY A 6 28.80 11.96 -4.73
C GLY A 6 27.53 11.12 -4.54
N VAL A 7 26.58 11.27 -5.46
CA VAL A 7 25.38 10.42 -5.55
C VAL A 7 25.72 9.22 -6.43
N ARG A 8 25.70 8.01 -5.86
CA ARG A 8 25.78 6.74 -6.62
C ARG A 8 24.42 6.46 -7.27
N VAL A 9 24.40 6.38 -8.59
CA VAL A 9 23.28 5.87 -9.38
C VAL A 9 23.46 4.36 -9.55
N TYR A 10 22.54 3.56 -9.03
CA TYR A 10 22.45 2.13 -9.37
C TYR A 10 21.59 1.97 -10.62
N GLY A 11 22.25 1.80 -11.77
CA GLY A 11 21.60 1.42 -13.02
C GLY A 11 21.39 -0.10 -13.10
N GLY A 12 20.17 -0.56 -12.91
CA GLY A 12 19.78 -1.94 -13.21
C GLY A 12 19.37 -2.08 -14.68
N ARG A 13 20.21 -2.72 -15.49
CA ARG A 13 19.85 -3.20 -16.84
C ARG A 13 18.96 -4.43 -16.71
N LEU A 14 17.78 -4.42 -17.32
CA LEU A 14 17.01 -5.63 -17.61
C LEU A 14 17.32 -6.05 -19.06
N ASN A 15 18.04 -7.16 -19.19
CA ASN A 15 18.20 -7.86 -20.47
C ASN A 15 16.93 -8.68 -20.75
N ALA A 16 16.41 -8.52 -21.96
CA ALA A 16 15.42 -9.40 -22.56
C ALA A 16 16.13 -10.61 -23.19
N SER A 17 15.71 -11.82 -22.85
CA SER A 17 15.94 -13.01 -23.69
C SER A 17 15.06 -14.18 -23.24
N GLY A 18 14.29 -14.72 -24.19
CA GLY A 18 14.00 -16.15 -24.34
C GLY A 18 12.99 -16.78 -23.37
N LEU A 19 11.76 -16.98 -23.83
CA LEU A 19 10.82 -17.92 -23.21
C LEU A 19 10.56 -19.03 -24.22
N ASP A 20 11.29 -20.13 -24.06
CA ASP A 20 11.06 -21.38 -24.76
C ASP A 20 9.82 -22.09 -24.23
N VAL A 21 9.05 -22.59 -25.18
CA VAL A 21 7.82 -23.36 -25.00
C VAL A 21 8.19 -24.79 -24.55
N PHE A 22 7.79 -25.17 -23.34
CA PHE A 22 7.73 -26.58 -22.94
C PHE A 22 6.27 -27.03 -22.86
N HIS A 23 5.88 -27.81 -23.87
CA HIS A 23 4.75 -28.73 -23.79
C HIS A 23 5.11 -29.86 -22.82
N CYS A 24 4.23 -30.17 -21.87
CA CYS A 24 4.30 -31.40 -21.10
C CYS A 24 2.94 -32.09 -21.14
N ASP A 25 2.94 -33.26 -21.79
CA ASP A 25 1.87 -34.24 -21.85
C ASP A 25 1.45 -34.70 -20.44
N THR A 26 0.15 -34.72 -20.18
CA THR A 26 -0.44 -35.42 -19.04
C THR A 26 -1.12 -36.69 -19.50
N GLY A 27 -0.33 -37.77 -19.63
CA GLY A 27 -0.83 -39.14 -19.69
C GLY A 27 -1.25 -39.60 -18.31
N LEU A 28 -2.55 -39.73 -18.08
CA LEU A 28 -3.16 -40.31 -16.88
C LEU A 28 -3.37 -41.80 -17.12
N ASP A 29 -2.53 -42.65 -16.52
CA ASP A 29 -2.78 -44.09 -16.41
C ASP A 29 -3.27 -44.45 -15.00
N ARG A 30 -4.24 -45.37 -14.97
CA ARG A 30 -4.99 -45.84 -13.82
C ARG A 30 -4.29 -47.06 -13.21
N SER A 31 -3.84 -46.98 -11.96
CA SER A 31 -3.93 -48.07 -10.96
C SER A 31 -3.12 -47.76 -9.70
N ALA A 32 -3.80 -47.35 -8.62
CA ALA A 32 -3.19 -47.25 -7.29
C ALA A 32 -4.20 -47.60 -6.19
N HIS A 33 -4.59 -48.88 -6.14
CA HIS A 33 -5.30 -49.47 -5.00
C HIS A 33 -4.76 -50.88 -4.74
N ALA A 34 -3.47 -51.02 -4.40
CA ALA A 34 -2.91 -52.27 -3.85
C ALA A 34 -1.46 -52.15 -3.33
N GLN A 35 -1.06 -51.11 -2.58
CA GLN A 35 0.32 -51.05 -2.02
C GLN A 35 0.46 -50.37 -0.64
N VAL A 36 -0.54 -50.49 0.25
CA VAL A 36 -0.44 -49.92 1.61
C VAL A 36 -0.29 -50.98 2.72
N ALA A 37 -0.55 -52.26 2.45
CA ALA A 37 -0.47 -53.31 3.49
C ALA A 37 0.95 -53.89 3.73
N VAL A 38 1.93 -53.64 2.84
CA VAL A 38 3.27 -54.30 2.91
C VAL A 38 4.36 -53.41 3.54
N ARG A 39 4.11 -52.11 3.78
CA ARG A 39 5.11 -51.21 4.39
C ARG A 39 5.05 -51.11 5.92
N GLY A 40 4.01 -51.64 6.57
CA GLY A 40 3.89 -51.64 8.03
C GLY A 40 4.82 -52.62 8.75
N ALA A 41 5.07 -53.80 8.16
CA ALA A 41 5.90 -54.84 8.78
C ALA A 41 7.42 -54.54 8.72
N VAL A 42 7.87 -53.73 7.76
CA VAL A 42 9.30 -53.37 7.59
C VAL A 42 9.75 -52.27 8.56
N VAL A 43 8.83 -51.45 9.07
CA VAL A 43 9.16 -50.37 10.01
C VAL A 43 9.36 -50.89 11.44
N LEU A 44 8.65 -51.95 11.84
CA LEU A 44 8.82 -52.57 13.17
C LEU A 44 10.14 -53.34 13.32
N ASN A 45 10.61 -53.98 12.24
CA ASN A 45 11.88 -54.73 12.26
C ASN A 45 13.12 -53.81 12.28
N ASN A 46 13.00 -52.60 11.73
CA ASN A 46 14.07 -51.60 11.73
C ASN A 46 14.14 -50.79 13.04
N TRP A 47 13.08 -50.76 13.84
CA TRP A 47 13.11 -50.08 15.14
C TRP A 47 13.88 -50.90 16.18
N ALA A 48 13.72 -52.23 16.20
CA ALA A 48 14.43 -53.13 17.11
C ALA A 48 15.97 -53.08 16.96
N ASN A 49 16.47 -52.84 15.73
CA ASN A 49 17.91 -52.72 15.45
C ASN A 49 18.52 -51.36 15.82
N VAL A 50 17.70 -50.31 16.00
CA VAL A 50 18.17 -48.94 16.30
C VAL A 50 18.30 -48.69 17.81
N VAL A 51 17.61 -49.46 18.66
CA VAL A 51 17.67 -49.30 20.13
C VAL A 51 18.72 -50.20 20.81
N GLY A 52 19.53 -50.95 20.03
CA GLY A 52 20.73 -51.61 20.55
C GLY A 52 20.49 -52.60 21.70
N ILE A 53 19.39 -53.35 21.67
CA ILE A 53 19.19 -54.48 22.59
C ILE A 53 19.56 -55.75 21.82
N THR A 54 20.85 -56.06 21.82
CA THR A 54 21.39 -57.37 21.47
C THR A 54 22.11 -57.92 22.69
N ASP A 55 21.68 -59.12 23.06
CA ASP A 55 22.32 -60.09 23.96
C ASP A 55 22.20 -59.90 25.47
N TYR A 56 21.42 -60.79 26.07
CA TYR A 56 21.38 -61.09 27.51
C TYR A 56 21.47 -62.62 27.72
N SER A 57 22.17 -63.35 26.85
CA SER A 57 22.31 -64.81 26.96
C SER A 57 23.53 -65.28 27.77
N GLU A 58 24.39 -64.39 28.29
CA GLU A 58 25.69 -64.80 28.87
C GLU A 58 25.94 -64.46 30.35
N TYR A 59 24.99 -63.88 31.09
CA TYR A 59 25.17 -63.68 32.54
C TYR A 59 23.87 -63.93 33.31
N MET A 60 23.63 -65.19 33.68
CA MET A 60 23.25 -65.62 35.04
C MET A 60 23.00 -67.15 35.07
N PRO A 61 23.27 -67.83 36.21
CA PRO A 61 23.41 -69.27 36.31
C PRO A 61 22.06 -70.00 36.33
N GLU A 62 22.09 -71.30 36.00
CA GLU A 62 21.02 -72.25 36.34
C GLU A 62 20.63 -72.11 37.82
N GLU A 63 19.32 -72.11 38.06
CA GLU A 63 18.66 -72.06 39.36
C GLU A 63 18.71 -70.73 40.12
N THR A 64 17.73 -69.86 39.87
CA THR A 64 17.08 -69.08 40.93
C THR A 64 15.64 -68.73 40.54
N HIS A 65 14.74 -68.97 41.49
CA HIS A 65 13.30 -68.77 41.41
C HIS A 65 12.86 -67.53 40.60
N THR A 66 12.15 -67.75 39.50
CA THR A 66 11.10 -66.83 39.06
C THR A 66 10.05 -66.82 40.16
N GLN A 67 10.19 -65.90 41.12
CA GLN A 67 9.03 -65.40 41.83
C GLN A 67 8.14 -64.77 40.76
N LEU A 68 7.19 -65.56 40.25
CA LEU A 68 6.02 -65.06 39.57
C LEU A 68 5.46 -63.96 40.48
N LEU A 69 5.59 -62.71 40.05
CA LEU A 69 4.83 -61.61 40.65
C LEU A 69 3.38 -62.10 40.76
N PRO A 70 2.76 -61.98 41.93
CA PRO A 70 1.49 -62.62 42.16
C PRO A 70 0.47 -62.16 41.11
N PRO A 71 -0.41 -63.05 40.61
CA PRO A 71 -1.30 -62.80 39.48
C PRO A 71 -2.18 -61.54 39.61
N GLN A 72 -2.32 -61.03 40.83
CA GLN A 72 -2.97 -59.77 41.20
C GLN A 72 -2.36 -58.49 40.57
N TYR A 73 -1.15 -58.51 40.00
CA TYR A 73 -0.56 -57.33 39.34
C TYR A 73 -0.62 -57.35 37.80
N SER A 74 -1.07 -58.45 37.18
CA SER A 74 -1.12 -58.58 35.71
C SER A 74 -2.00 -57.54 35.01
N GLY A 75 -3.11 -57.14 35.63
CA GLY A 75 -4.00 -56.10 35.12
C GLY A 75 -3.37 -54.70 35.10
N VAL A 76 -2.54 -54.37 36.10
CA VAL A 76 -1.90 -53.05 36.21
C VAL A 76 -0.89 -52.84 35.08
N TYR A 77 -0.12 -53.87 34.70
CA TYR A 77 0.82 -53.79 33.59
C TYR A 77 0.12 -53.71 32.23
N GLN A 78 -1.00 -54.42 32.03
CA GLN A 78 -1.81 -54.28 30.81
C GLN A 78 -2.39 -52.88 30.66
N LEU A 79 -2.81 -52.25 31.77
CA LEU A 79 -3.30 -50.87 31.78
C LEU A 79 -2.19 -49.85 31.54
N LEU A 80 -1.01 -50.03 32.14
CA LEU A 80 0.17 -49.20 31.85
C LEU A 80 0.58 -49.31 30.39
N PHE A 81 0.54 -50.52 29.82
CA PHE A 81 0.83 -50.74 28.40
C PHE A 81 -0.21 -50.09 27.48
N LEU A 82 -1.50 -50.20 27.81
CA LEU A 82 -2.59 -49.50 27.09
C LEU A 82 -2.46 -47.98 27.20
N GLY A 83 -2.09 -47.45 28.37
CA GLY A 83 -1.83 -46.03 28.59
C GLY A 83 -0.64 -45.51 27.79
N LEU A 84 0.48 -46.24 27.79
CA LEU A 84 1.70 -45.87 27.05
C LEU A 84 1.51 -45.98 25.52
N THR A 85 0.80 -46.99 25.04
CA THR A 85 0.47 -47.13 23.61
C THR A 85 -0.51 -46.05 23.14
N SER A 86 -1.50 -45.71 23.98
CA SER A 86 -2.41 -44.59 23.72
C SER A 86 -1.68 -43.23 23.73
N TRP A 87 -0.71 -43.05 24.63
CA TRP A 87 0.17 -41.87 24.65
C TRP A 87 0.98 -41.77 23.35
N GLY A 88 1.66 -42.84 22.94
CA GLY A 88 2.45 -42.87 21.71
C GLY A 88 1.62 -42.60 20.45
N LEU A 89 0.38 -43.11 20.39
CA LEU A 89 -0.52 -42.83 19.28
C LEU A 89 -0.99 -41.36 19.27
N GLY A 90 -1.33 -40.81 20.45
CA GLY A 90 -1.73 -39.41 20.59
C GLY A 90 -0.63 -38.43 20.17
N THR A 91 0.62 -38.68 20.59
CA THR A 91 1.76 -37.84 20.20
C THR A 91 2.07 -37.95 18.71
N ALA A 92 2.02 -39.16 18.13
CA ALA A 92 2.22 -39.36 16.70
C ALA A 92 1.15 -38.66 15.84
N LEU A 93 -0.12 -38.70 16.27
CA LEU A 93 -1.21 -37.99 15.61
C LEU A 93 -1.07 -36.47 15.71
N LEU A 94 -0.64 -35.95 16.86
CA LEU A 94 -0.37 -34.52 17.04
C LEU A 94 0.81 -34.07 16.17
N GLU A 95 1.91 -34.82 16.15
CA GLU A 95 3.07 -34.53 15.32
C GLU A 95 2.72 -34.57 13.83
N TRP A 96 1.94 -35.57 13.40
CA TRP A 96 1.45 -35.67 12.02
C TRP A 96 0.53 -34.48 11.67
N ALA A 97 -0.40 -34.11 12.55
CA ALA A 97 -1.29 -32.96 12.36
C ALA A 97 -0.50 -31.65 12.23
N LEU A 98 0.53 -31.45 13.06
CA LEU A 98 1.42 -30.29 12.99
C LEU A 98 2.24 -30.29 11.70
N LYS A 99 2.85 -31.43 11.32
CA LYS A 99 3.61 -31.56 10.05
C LYS A 99 2.72 -31.28 8.83
N MET A 100 1.50 -31.81 8.81
CA MET A 100 0.53 -31.56 7.73
C MET A 100 0.08 -30.10 7.72
N HIS A 101 -0.12 -29.47 8.88
CA HIS A 101 -0.39 -28.04 8.97
C HIS A 101 0.73 -27.20 8.33
N PHE A 102 1.99 -27.47 8.66
CA PHE A 102 3.13 -26.72 8.12
C PHE A 102 3.40 -27.00 6.63
N LEU A 103 3.29 -28.26 6.20
CA LEU A 103 3.47 -28.65 4.80
C LEU A 103 2.37 -28.11 3.88
N HIS A 104 1.13 -28.00 4.37
CA HIS A 104 0.00 -27.55 3.56
C HIS A 104 -0.35 -26.07 3.76
N ALA A 105 0.05 -25.42 4.85
CA ALA A 105 -0.08 -23.96 4.98
C ALA A 105 0.70 -23.20 3.89
N ARG A 106 1.76 -23.80 3.32
CA ARG A 106 2.48 -23.25 2.16
C ARG A 106 1.75 -23.42 0.82
N ARG A 107 0.77 -24.33 0.71
CA ARG A 107 0.04 -24.61 -0.54
C ARG A 107 -1.45 -24.24 -0.50
N ALA A 108 -2.06 -24.14 0.68
CA ALA A 108 -3.50 -23.99 0.82
C ALA A 108 -3.95 -22.53 0.65
N LYS A 109 -4.32 -22.18 -0.58
CA LYS A 109 -5.20 -21.04 -0.92
C LYS A 109 -6.64 -21.19 -0.40
N GLN A 110 -7.00 -22.26 0.32
CA GLN A 110 -8.38 -22.55 0.74
C GLN A 110 -8.51 -22.74 2.26
N GLY A 111 -9.30 -21.86 2.89
CA GLY A 111 -9.36 -21.64 4.34
C GLY A 111 -9.94 -22.77 5.20
N CYS A 112 -10.58 -23.78 4.62
CA CYS A 112 -11.26 -24.82 5.40
C CYS A 112 -10.32 -25.87 6.00
N PHE A 113 -9.15 -26.11 5.38
CA PHE A 113 -8.26 -27.21 5.77
C PHE A 113 -7.54 -26.95 7.10
N GLY A 114 -7.24 -25.68 7.41
CA GLY A 114 -6.56 -25.31 8.67
C GLY A 114 -7.44 -25.53 9.91
N ALA A 115 -8.73 -25.22 9.81
CA ALA A 115 -9.69 -25.41 10.89
C ALA A 115 -9.95 -26.90 11.16
N ALA A 116 -10.04 -27.72 10.10
CA ALA A 116 -10.23 -29.17 10.22
C ALA A 116 -9.05 -29.85 10.94
N ILE A 117 -7.80 -29.43 10.66
CA ILE A 117 -6.61 -29.99 11.34
C ILE A 117 -6.60 -29.63 12.83
N LEU A 118 -6.96 -28.39 13.19
CA LEU A 118 -7.04 -27.96 14.58
C LEU A 118 -8.17 -28.66 15.34
N LEU A 119 -9.32 -28.87 14.69
CA LEU A 119 -10.43 -29.68 15.23
C LEU A 119 -9.99 -31.13 15.44
N ALA A 120 -9.27 -31.73 14.49
CA ALA A 120 -8.76 -33.08 14.62
C ALA A 120 -7.75 -33.22 15.77
N ALA A 121 -6.85 -32.24 15.94
CA ALA A 121 -5.93 -32.21 17.08
C ALA A 121 -6.65 -32.05 18.42
N GLY A 122 -7.67 -31.18 18.48
CA GLY A 122 -8.51 -31.01 19.68
C GLY A 122 -9.32 -32.27 20.02
N LEU A 123 -9.91 -32.93 19.02
CA LEU A 123 -10.59 -34.21 19.17
C LEU A 123 -9.64 -35.32 19.64
N GLY A 124 -8.41 -35.36 19.11
CA GLY A 124 -7.38 -36.30 19.56
C GLY A 124 -7.03 -36.13 21.04
N LEU A 125 -6.86 -34.89 21.50
CA LEU A 125 -6.63 -34.55 22.91
C LEU A 125 -7.82 -34.91 23.80
N ALA A 126 -9.05 -34.65 23.34
CA ALA A 126 -10.26 -34.99 24.09
C ALA A 126 -10.44 -36.52 24.22
N LEU A 127 -10.22 -37.27 23.14
CA LEU A 127 -10.27 -38.74 23.16
C LEU A 127 -9.19 -39.33 24.07
N TRP A 128 -8.00 -38.74 24.09
CA TRP A 128 -6.93 -39.13 25.02
C TRP A 128 -7.34 -38.90 26.48
N ALA A 129 -7.94 -37.74 26.79
CA ALA A 129 -8.41 -37.45 28.15
C ALA A 129 -9.51 -38.42 28.61
N VAL A 130 -10.43 -38.80 27.71
CA VAL A 130 -11.46 -39.80 28.00
C VAL A 130 -10.83 -41.17 28.25
N ALA A 131 -9.90 -41.62 27.40
CA ALA A 131 -9.23 -42.91 27.57
C ALA A 131 -8.45 -42.98 28.90
N ALA A 132 -7.76 -41.90 29.27
CA ALA A 132 -7.06 -41.79 30.55
C ALA A 132 -8.03 -41.86 31.74
N MET A 133 -9.16 -41.14 31.69
CA MET A 133 -10.19 -41.19 32.73
C MET A 133 -10.80 -42.58 32.88
N THR A 134 -11.09 -43.28 31.78
CA THR A 134 -11.64 -44.64 31.80
C THR A 134 -10.64 -45.65 32.39
N ALA A 135 -9.35 -45.52 32.06
CA ALA A 135 -8.31 -46.38 32.63
C ALA A 135 -8.16 -46.17 34.16
N VAL A 136 -8.30 -44.93 34.62
CA VAL A 136 -8.31 -44.60 36.06
C VAL A 136 -9.54 -45.20 36.73
N GLN A 137 -10.74 -45.04 36.15
CA GLN A 137 -11.98 -45.60 36.70
C GLN A 137 -11.93 -47.13 36.81
N PHE A 138 -11.37 -47.81 35.82
CA PHE A 138 -11.22 -49.27 35.85
C PHE A 138 -10.24 -49.73 36.94
N GLY A 139 -9.15 -48.98 37.16
CA GLY A 139 -8.23 -49.21 38.28
C GLY A 139 -8.89 -48.99 39.65
N ILE A 140 -9.78 -48.00 39.74
CA ILE A 140 -10.60 -47.70 40.92
C ILE A 140 -11.49 -48.90 41.27
N ASP A 141 -12.17 -49.47 40.28
CA ASP A 141 -13.13 -50.57 40.48
C ASP A 141 -12.45 -51.91 40.85
N SER A 142 -11.13 -52.02 40.69
CA SER A 142 -10.35 -53.24 40.90
C SER A 142 -9.68 -53.36 42.27
N LEU A 143 -9.79 -52.33 43.13
CA LEU A 143 -9.15 -52.29 44.45
C LEU A 143 -10.16 -52.51 45.59
N SER A 144 -9.75 -53.21 46.66
CA SER A 144 -10.61 -53.39 47.84
C SER A 144 -10.87 -52.06 48.56
N VAL A 145 -12.10 -51.88 49.05
CA VAL A 145 -12.69 -50.60 49.52
C VAL A 145 -11.84 -49.86 50.56
N THR A 146 -11.03 -50.57 51.36
CA THR A 146 -10.23 -49.97 52.44
C THR A 146 -8.86 -49.45 51.98
N HIS A 147 -8.16 -50.12 51.06
CA HIS A 147 -6.94 -49.55 50.45
C HIS A 147 -7.23 -48.53 49.37
N PHE A 148 -8.45 -48.57 48.84
CA PHE A 148 -8.95 -47.63 47.87
C PHE A 148 -8.94 -46.19 48.38
N TYR A 149 -9.48 -45.92 49.58
CA TYR A 149 -9.62 -44.55 50.09
C TYR A 149 -8.29 -43.83 50.32
N ASP A 150 -7.32 -44.50 50.94
CA ASP A 150 -6.00 -43.89 51.22
C ASP A 150 -5.21 -43.67 49.94
N SER A 151 -5.20 -44.66 49.04
CA SER A 151 -4.52 -44.58 47.74
C SER A 151 -5.20 -43.55 46.82
N PHE A 152 -6.53 -43.48 46.82
CA PHE A 152 -7.30 -42.52 46.05
C PHE A 152 -7.09 -41.09 46.55
N SER A 153 -7.09 -40.85 47.87
CA SER A 153 -6.85 -39.50 48.40
C SER A 153 -5.44 -39.02 48.08
N PHE A 154 -4.44 -39.90 48.17
CA PHE A 154 -3.06 -39.61 47.79
C PHE A 154 -2.94 -39.35 46.29
N TRP A 155 -3.51 -40.20 45.45
CA TRP A 155 -3.44 -40.08 44.00
C TRP A 155 -4.19 -38.84 43.49
N TRP A 156 -5.38 -38.59 44.02
CA TRP A 156 -6.19 -37.41 43.70
C TRP A 156 -5.52 -36.12 44.15
N GLY A 157 -5.01 -36.08 45.38
CA GLY A 157 -4.37 -34.91 45.97
C GLY A 157 -3.03 -34.56 45.32
N ASN A 158 -2.16 -35.55 45.13
CA ASN A 158 -0.76 -35.34 44.75
C ASN A 158 -0.49 -35.49 43.25
N ILE A 159 -1.35 -36.16 42.49
CA ILE A 159 -1.10 -36.46 41.06
C ILE A 159 -2.21 -35.88 40.18
N ALA A 160 -3.47 -36.23 40.42
CA ALA A 160 -4.57 -35.85 39.53
C ALA A 160 -4.83 -34.33 39.52
N LYS A 161 -4.85 -33.68 40.70
CA LYS A 161 -5.05 -32.23 40.80
C LYS A 161 -3.96 -31.42 40.08
N PRO A 162 -2.65 -31.62 40.33
CA PRO A 162 -1.60 -30.94 39.57
C PRO A 162 -1.68 -31.19 38.06
N LEU A 163 -1.99 -32.43 37.65
CA LEU A 163 -2.13 -32.77 36.25
C LEU A 163 -3.31 -32.03 35.59
N MET A 164 -4.47 -31.95 36.25
CA MET A 164 -5.61 -31.18 35.73
C MET A 164 -5.28 -29.69 35.62
N ILE A 165 -4.58 -29.12 36.60
CA ILE A 165 -4.13 -27.72 36.55
C ILE A 165 -3.17 -27.52 35.36
N PHE A 166 -2.23 -28.43 35.16
CA PHE A 166 -1.28 -28.39 34.04
C PHE A 166 -1.98 -28.55 32.68
N CYS A 167 -2.92 -29.48 32.55
CA CYS A 167 -3.74 -29.63 31.34
C CYS A 167 -4.57 -28.37 31.07
N GLY A 168 -5.17 -27.77 32.10
CA GLY A 168 -5.88 -26.49 31.98
C GLY A 168 -4.95 -25.36 31.51
N PHE A 169 -3.74 -25.30 32.04
CA PHE A 169 -2.72 -24.34 31.60
C PHE A 169 -2.31 -24.56 30.14
N ILE A 170 -2.04 -25.80 29.72
CA ILE A 170 -1.74 -26.12 28.31
C ILE A 170 -2.90 -25.73 27.40
N ALA A 171 -4.14 -26.02 27.80
CA ALA A 171 -5.32 -25.67 27.03
C ALA A 171 -5.43 -24.14 26.85
N LEU A 172 -5.20 -23.37 27.93
CA LEU A 172 -5.18 -21.90 27.87
C LEU A 172 -4.07 -21.36 26.96
N VAL A 173 -2.84 -21.89 27.05
CA VAL A 173 -1.73 -21.49 26.17
C VAL A 173 -2.03 -21.83 24.71
N THR A 174 -2.61 -23.00 24.46
CA THR A 174 -3.00 -23.44 23.11
C THR A 174 -4.11 -22.55 22.53
N LEU A 175 -5.11 -22.21 23.34
CA LEU A 175 -6.17 -21.29 22.95
C LEU A 175 -5.62 -19.89 22.66
N GLY A 176 -4.69 -19.39 23.48
CA GLY A 176 -3.99 -18.12 23.26
C GLY A 176 -3.17 -18.13 21.97
N TYR A 177 -2.43 -19.21 21.70
CA TYR A 177 -1.71 -19.38 20.44
C TYR A 177 -2.65 -19.40 19.23
N LEU A 178 -3.76 -20.15 19.32
CA LEU A 178 -4.77 -20.22 18.26
C LEU A 178 -5.40 -18.84 18.00
N TYR A 179 -5.76 -18.11 19.05
CA TYR A 179 -6.28 -16.75 18.95
C TYR A 179 -5.30 -15.83 18.23
N MET A 180 -4.01 -15.86 18.61
CA MET A 180 -2.97 -15.08 17.94
C MET A 180 -2.78 -15.50 16.47
N ALA A 181 -2.80 -16.80 16.16
CA ALA A 181 -2.65 -17.31 14.80
C ALA A 181 -3.82 -16.93 13.89
N VAL A 182 -5.05 -17.02 14.39
CA VAL A 182 -6.26 -16.57 13.69
C VAL A 182 -6.22 -15.05 13.50
N GLY A 183 -5.87 -14.29 14.53
CA GLY A 183 -5.71 -12.83 14.45
C GLY A 183 -4.68 -12.40 13.40
N ARG A 184 -3.54 -13.09 13.31
CA ARG A 184 -2.55 -12.87 12.23
C ARG A 184 -3.12 -13.18 10.86
N ARG A 185 -3.78 -14.33 10.67
CA ARG A 185 -4.39 -14.67 9.37
C ARG A 185 -5.47 -13.67 8.93
N ILE A 186 -6.31 -13.18 9.85
CA ILE A 186 -7.31 -12.15 9.51
C ILE A 186 -6.62 -10.86 9.04
N LYS A 187 -5.53 -10.45 9.69
CA LYS A 187 -4.72 -9.31 9.23
C LYS A 187 -4.12 -9.57 7.84
N ASP A 188 -3.57 -10.76 7.62
CA ASP A 188 -3.00 -11.14 6.32
C ASP A 188 -4.07 -11.15 5.21
N PHE A 189 -5.28 -11.65 5.50
CA PHE A 189 -6.39 -11.64 4.54
C PHE A 189 -6.85 -10.23 4.20
N ARG A 190 -6.93 -9.33 5.19
CA ARG A 190 -7.25 -7.91 4.95
C ARG A 190 -6.16 -7.25 4.10
N ALA A 191 -4.89 -7.43 4.47
CA ALA A 191 -3.76 -6.90 3.70
C ALA A 191 -3.76 -7.44 2.25
N MET A 192 -4.07 -8.72 2.04
CA MET A 192 -4.19 -9.30 0.69
C MET A 192 -5.40 -8.76 -0.09
N ALA A 193 -6.51 -8.46 0.58
CA ALA A 193 -7.67 -7.82 -0.06
C ALA A 193 -7.34 -6.39 -0.48
N GLU A 194 -6.72 -5.60 0.41
CA GLU A 194 -6.23 -4.25 0.14
C GLU A 194 -5.21 -4.24 -1.01
N LEU A 195 -4.27 -5.19 -1.04
CA LEU A 195 -3.31 -5.33 -2.14
C LEU A 195 -3.98 -5.63 -3.49
N ARG A 196 -5.00 -6.50 -3.51
CA ARG A 196 -5.76 -6.80 -4.75
C ARG A 196 -6.57 -5.60 -5.24
N GLU A 197 -7.14 -4.85 -4.31
CA GLU A 197 -7.86 -3.62 -4.63
C GLU A 197 -6.90 -2.57 -5.18
N ALA A 198 -5.76 -2.35 -4.53
CA ALA A 198 -4.71 -1.47 -5.03
C ALA A 198 -4.20 -1.89 -6.42
N GLU A 199 -3.99 -3.19 -6.66
CA GLU A 199 -3.60 -3.72 -7.97
C GLU A 199 -4.68 -3.44 -9.04
N LYS A 200 -5.96 -3.60 -8.70
CA LYS A 200 -7.08 -3.26 -9.59
C LYS A 200 -7.10 -1.77 -9.93
N LEU A 201 -6.92 -0.89 -8.95
CA LEU A 201 -6.87 0.56 -9.16
C LEU A 201 -5.66 0.99 -10.00
N MET A 202 -4.50 0.38 -9.78
CA MET A 202 -3.31 0.58 -10.62
C MET A 202 -3.57 0.15 -12.07
N LYS A 203 -4.23 -1.00 -12.30
CA LYS A 203 -4.63 -1.43 -13.66
C LYS A 203 -5.59 -0.45 -14.33
N GLN A 204 -6.55 0.11 -13.59
CA GLN A 204 -7.46 1.14 -14.12
C GLN A 204 -6.70 2.42 -14.49
N LYS A 205 -5.76 2.84 -13.65
CA LYS A 205 -4.87 3.97 -13.95
C LYS A 205 -4.05 3.71 -15.21
N ASP A 206 -3.43 2.54 -15.32
CA ASP A 206 -2.63 2.16 -16.49
C ASP A 206 -3.47 2.11 -17.77
N GLN A 207 -4.73 1.65 -17.67
CA GLN A 207 -5.67 1.68 -18.79
C GLN A 207 -6.02 3.11 -19.18
N LEU A 208 -6.26 3.99 -18.21
CA LEU A 208 -6.49 5.42 -18.48
C LEU A 208 -5.28 6.05 -19.17
N VAL A 209 -4.07 5.86 -18.62
CA VAL A 209 -2.83 6.35 -19.22
C VAL A 209 -2.67 5.81 -20.64
N LYS A 210 -2.87 4.51 -20.88
CA LYS A 210 -2.80 3.93 -22.23
C LYS A 210 -3.84 4.50 -23.20
N SER A 211 -5.04 4.85 -22.70
CA SER A 211 -6.07 5.47 -23.53
C SER A 211 -5.80 6.95 -23.84
N LEU A 212 -5.08 7.62 -22.95
CA LEU A 212 -4.71 9.02 -23.07
C LEU A 212 -3.39 9.22 -23.82
N ASP A 213 -2.46 8.28 -23.72
CA ASP A 213 -1.12 8.42 -24.23
C ASP A 213 -1.03 8.01 -25.70
N ASN A 214 -0.77 8.97 -26.57
CA ASN A 214 -0.46 8.70 -27.97
C ASN A 214 1.00 8.23 -28.10
N LEU A 215 1.24 6.95 -27.77
CA LEU A 215 2.58 6.35 -27.77
C LEU A 215 3.29 6.43 -29.13
N GLU A 216 2.54 6.32 -30.24
CA GLU A 216 3.12 6.44 -31.58
C GLU A 216 3.57 7.87 -31.87
N LEU A 217 2.75 8.86 -31.51
CA LEU A 217 3.17 10.26 -31.61
C LEU A 217 4.38 10.56 -30.71
N ARG A 218 4.43 10.02 -29.49
CA ARG A 218 5.59 10.21 -28.61
C ARG A 218 6.88 9.68 -29.24
N LYS A 219 6.85 8.49 -29.83
CA LYS A 219 8.00 7.92 -30.55
C LYS A 219 8.40 8.80 -31.72
N GLU A 220 7.43 9.26 -32.51
CA GLU A 220 7.68 10.18 -33.62
C GLU A 220 8.32 11.49 -33.15
N MET A 221 7.80 12.09 -32.08
CA MET A 221 8.33 13.31 -31.48
C MET A 221 9.74 13.10 -30.93
N ALA A 222 10.06 11.93 -30.36
CA ALA A 222 11.40 11.59 -29.91
C ALA A 222 12.41 11.51 -31.08
N GLU A 223 12.02 10.92 -32.22
CA GLU A 223 12.87 10.88 -33.40
C GLU A 223 13.07 12.28 -34.01
N LYS A 224 12.00 13.09 -34.09
CA LYS A 224 12.10 14.50 -34.53
C LYS A 224 12.97 15.33 -33.60
N HIS A 225 12.94 15.07 -32.29
CA HIS A 225 13.81 15.75 -31.32
C HIS A 225 15.29 15.43 -31.58
N LYS A 226 15.62 14.16 -31.90
CA LYS A 226 17.00 13.77 -32.28
C LYS A 226 17.43 14.43 -33.58
N GLU A 227 16.56 14.45 -34.58
CA GLU A 227 16.80 15.12 -35.86
C GLU A 227 17.05 16.62 -35.65
N LEU A 228 16.21 17.28 -34.86
CA LEU A 228 16.36 18.69 -34.50
C LEU A 228 17.72 18.96 -33.86
N PHE A 229 18.12 18.13 -32.90
CA PHE A 229 19.43 18.24 -32.24
C PHE A 229 20.59 18.14 -33.26
N GLN A 230 20.56 17.17 -34.17
CA GLN A 230 21.59 17.01 -35.21
C GLN A 230 21.64 18.23 -36.15
N LEU A 231 20.50 18.78 -36.52
CA LEU A 231 20.40 19.97 -37.38
C LEU A 231 20.96 21.21 -36.69
N VAL A 232 20.67 21.40 -35.39
CA VAL A 232 21.25 22.50 -34.61
C VAL A 232 22.77 22.37 -34.48
N VAL A 233 23.27 21.17 -34.14
CA VAL A 233 24.72 20.91 -33.99
C VAL A 233 25.48 21.08 -35.30
N SER A 234 24.88 20.70 -36.43
CA SER A 234 25.49 20.90 -37.77
C SER A 234 25.39 22.34 -38.30
N GLY A 235 24.71 23.24 -37.59
CA GLY A 235 24.50 24.62 -38.01
C GLY A 235 23.44 24.80 -39.11
N ASN A 236 22.66 23.75 -39.43
CA ASN A 236 21.59 23.81 -40.41
C ASN A 236 20.32 24.47 -39.83
N LYS A 237 20.33 25.80 -39.74
CA LYS A 237 19.23 26.59 -39.15
C LYS A 237 17.88 26.40 -39.86
N VAL A 238 17.89 26.33 -41.19
CA VAL A 238 16.66 26.19 -41.99
C VAL A 238 16.00 24.83 -41.73
N GLY A 239 16.81 23.76 -41.70
CA GLY A 239 16.30 22.43 -41.35
C GLY A 239 15.78 22.38 -39.92
N ALA A 240 16.52 22.93 -38.96
CA ALA A 240 16.13 22.95 -37.56
C ALA A 240 14.79 23.67 -37.35
N GLU A 241 14.62 24.85 -37.93
CA GLU A 241 13.36 25.61 -37.85
C GLU A 241 12.20 24.83 -38.43
N LYS A 242 12.39 24.18 -39.58
CA LYS A 242 11.35 23.34 -40.20
C LYS A 242 10.90 22.21 -39.27
N ILE A 243 11.84 21.43 -38.73
CA ILE A 243 11.51 20.32 -37.82
C ILE A 243 10.85 20.83 -36.54
N PHE A 244 11.31 21.96 -36.01
CA PHE A 244 10.72 22.59 -34.84
C PHE A 244 9.25 22.98 -35.07
N LEU A 245 8.93 23.64 -36.20
CA LEU A 245 7.56 23.99 -36.55
C LEU A 245 6.66 22.75 -36.72
N GLU A 246 7.17 21.68 -37.35
CA GLU A 246 6.44 20.41 -37.45
C GLU A 246 6.16 19.80 -36.07
N MET A 247 7.13 19.85 -35.15
CA MET A 247 6.94 19.41 -33.76
C MET A 247 5.89 20.26 -33.04
N GLN A 248 5.90 21.58 -33.20
CA GLN A 248 4.91 22.49 -32.60
C GLN A 248 3.49 22.21 -33.10
N GLU A 249 3.32 22.01 -34.41
CA GLU A 249 2.02 21.69 -35.01
C GLU A 249 1.44 20.40 -34.42
N LYS A 250 2.25 19.34 -34.36
CA LYS A 250 1.86 18.04 -33.76
C LYS A 250 1.54 18.17 -32.27
N ALA A 251 2.38 18.88 -31.52
CA ALA A 251 2.17 19.10 -30.10
C ALA A 251 0.89 19.92 -29.82
N LYS A 252 0.57 20.89 -30.69
CA LYS A 252 -0.68 21.66 -30.62
C LYS A 252 -1.90 20.76 -30.90
N ALA A 253 -1.86 19.95 -31.95
CA ALA A 253 -2.95 19.02 -32.28
C ALA A 253 -3.21 18.02 -31.14
N GLU A 254 -2.15 17.51 -30.50
CA GLU A 254 -2.28 16.61 -29.35
C GLU A 254 -2.82 17.32 -28.11
N ASN A 255 -2.40 18.56 -27.86
CA ASN A 255 -2.97 19.40 -26.80
C ASN A 255 -4.48 19.65 -27.04
N GLU A 256 -4.91 19.87 -28.27
CA GLU A 256 -6.33 20.01 -28.64
C GLU A 256 -7.11 18.69 -28.46
N ARG A 257 -6.50 17.54 -28.74
CA ARG A 257 -7.10 16.23 -28.48
C ARG A 257 -7.31 15.98 -26.98
N LEU A 258 -6.30 16.26 -26.16
CA LEU A 258 -6.38 16.18 -24.69
C LEU A 258 -7.38 17.21 -24.14
N ALA A 259 -7.44 18.41 -24.74
CA ALA A 259 -8.41 19.44 -24.42
C ALA A 259 -9.86 18.95 -24.55
N LYS A 260 -10.17 18.32 -25.69
CA LYS A 260 -11.46 17.69 -25.91
C LYS A 260 -11.77 16.62 -24.87
N TRP A 261 -10.79 15.78 -24.53
CA TRP A 261 -10.95 14.75 -23.50
C TRP A 261 -11.31 15.34 -22.12
N PHE A 262 -10.72 16.47 -21.72
CA PHE A 262 -11.12 17.15 -20.47
C PHE A 262 -12.61 17.54 -20.48
N GLY A 263 -13.10 18.06 -21.62
CA GLY A 263 -14.51 18.39 -21.81
C GLY A 263 -15.43 17.17 -21.70
N ASP A 264 -15.09 16.08 -22.39
CA ASP A 264 -15.84 14.82 -22.33
C ASP A 264 -15.88 14.25 -20.91
N ARG A 265 -14.73 14.25 -20.21
CA ARG A 265 -14.62 13.78 -18.83
C ARG A 265 -15.37 14.68 -17.85
N ARG A 266 -15.43 15.99 -18.10
CA ARG A 266 -16.28 16.91 -17.33
C ARG A 266 -17.76 16.57 -17.50
N GLY A 267 -18.20 16.29 -18.73
CA GLY A 267 -19.57 15.86 -19.02
C GLY A 267 -19.97 14.61 -18.25
N PHE A 268 -19.03 13.67 -18.07
CA PHE A 268 -19.23 12.51 -17.19
C PHE A 268 -19.54 12.95 -15.74
N TYR A 269 -18.71 13.79 -15.12
CA TYR A 269 -18.95 14.29 -13.76
C TYR A 269 -20.25 15.08 -13.62
N ALA A 270 -20.64 15.83 -14.66
CA ALA A 270 -21.90 16.57 -14.67
C ALA A 270 -23.14 15.66 -14.77
N SER A 271 -23.01 14.48 -15.38
CA SER A 271 -24.11 13.51 -15.46
C SER A 271 -24.23 12.62 -14.23
N GLU A 272 -23.12 12.37 -13.53
CA GLU A 272 -23.09 11.51 -12.35
C GLU A 272 -23.73 12.19 -11.14
N SER A 273 -24.51 11.44 -10.35
CA SER A 273 -25.21 11.97 -9.17
C SER A 273 -26.07 13.20 -9.49
N HIS A 274 -26.61 13.29 -10.70
CA HIS A 274 -27.33 14.45 -11.23
C HIS A 274 -26.52 15.76 -11.18
N GLY A 275 -25.20 15.68 -11.33
CA GLY A 275 -24.30 16.84 -11.33
C GLY A 275 -24.01 17.42 -9.95
N LYS A 276 -24.77 17.04 -8.91
CA LYS A 276 -24.66 17.61 -7.56
C LYS A 276 -23.24 17.61 -7.00
N ARG A 277 -22.45 16.56 -7.27
CA ARG A 277 -21.05 16.48 -6.80
C ARG A 277 -20.17 17.57 -7.44
N LEU A 278 -20.31 17.76 -8.74
CA LEU A 278 -19.56 18.78 -9.49
C LEU A 278 -20.07 20.19 -9.18
N GLU A 279 -21.38 20.37 -9.00
CA GLU A 279 -21.99 21.65 -8.60
C GLU A 279 -21.39 22.19 -7.30
N GLN A 280 -21.12 21.34 -6.31
CA GLN A 280 -20.46 21.77 -5.06
C GLN A 280 -19.06 22.33 -5.30
N LEU A 281 -18.30 21.76 -6.24
CA LEU A 281 -16.97 22.23 -6.60
C LEU A 281 -17.04 23.52 -7.44
N GLU A 282 -18.01 23.62 -8.33
CA GLU A 282 -18.26 24.80 -9.16
C GLU A 282 -18.85 25.98 -8.36
N ALA A 283 -19.55 25.71 -7.26
CA ALA A 283 -20.12 26.74 -6.38
C ALA A 283 -19.05 27.57 -5.66
N ILE A 284 -17.80 27.08 -5.55
CA ILE A 284 -16.70 27.83 -4.93
C ILE A 284 -16.42 29.10 -5.75
N GLU A 285 -16.55 30.25 -5.11
CA GLU A 285 -16.38 31.54 -5.78
C GLU A 285 -14.91 31.86 -6.02
N SER A 286 -14.62 32.42 -7.20
CA SER A 286 -13.34 33.09 -7.46
C SER A 286 -13.34 34.43 -6.73
N VAL A 287 -12.44 34.62 -5.77
CA VAL A 287 -12.36 35.83 -4.93
C VAL A 287 -10.91 36.23 -4.73
N THR A 288 -10.63 37.53 -4.75
CA THR A 288 -9.33 38.09 -4.33
C THR A 288 -9.57 38.90 -3.06
N VAL A 289 -9.08 38.40 -1.93
CA VAL A 289 -9.29 39.00 -0.61
C VAL A 289 -8.27 40.11 -0.36
N SER A 290 -7.02 39.90 -0.80
CA SER A 290 -5.94 40.88 -0.71
C SER A 290 -5.05 40.82 -1.95
N GLU A 291 -4.19 41.83 -2.13
CA GLU A 291 -3.26 41.88 -3.25
C GLU A 291 -2.34 40.64 -3.25
N LEU A 292 -2.18 40.03 -4.43
CA LEU A 292 -1.34 38.84 -4.60
C LEU A 292 0.14 39.23 -4.69
N VAL A 293 0.68 39.70 -3.57
CA VAL A 293 2.06 40.17 -3.44
C VAL A 293 2.68 39.63 -2.16
N GLN A 294 3.92 39.18 -2.24
CA GLN A 294 4.71 38.73 -1.09
C GLN A 294 4.89 39.86 -0.07
N PRO A 295 5.19 39.55 1.20
CA PRO A 295 5.42 40.56 2.22
C PRO A 295 6.50 41.57 1.79
N PRO A 296 6.48 42.77 2.39
CA PRO A 296 7.56 43.74 2.19
C PRO A 296 8.92 43.09 2.42
N LEU A 297 9.85 43.34 1.50
CA LEU A 297 11.22 42.88 1.63
C LEU A 297 11.99 43.85 2.55
N PRO A 298 13.05 43.39 3.25
CA PRO A 298 14.00 44.28 3.91
C PRO A 298 14.47 45.40 2.98
N GLU A 299 14.61 46.62 3.50
CA GLU A 299 15.01 47.81 2.71
C GLU A 299 16.34 47.63 1.96
N SER A 300 17.22 46.75 2.45
CA SER A 300 18.49 46.41 1.80
C SER A 300 18.35 45.55 0.54
N ILE A 301 17.18 44.97 0.29
CA ILE A 301 16.90 44.10 -0.85
C ILE A 301 16.15 44.90 -1.92
N VAL A 302 16.93 45.60 -2.75
CA VAL A 302 16.44 46.41 -3.87
C VAL A 302 16.53 45.69 -5.22
N ASP A 303 17.40 44.69 -5.32
CA ASP A 303 17.68 43.96 -6.55
C ASP A 303 16.81 42.69 -6.70
N GLU A 304 16.44 42.38 -7.94
CA GLU A 304 15.58 41.25 -8.32
C GLU A 304 16.18 39.90 -7.90
N LYS A 305 17.49 39.71 -8.10
CA LYS A 305 18.18 38.46 -7.75
C LYS A 305 18.26 38.29 -6.24
N LEU A 306 18.57 39.36 -5.50
CA LEU A 306 18.56 39.33 -4.04
C LEU A 306 17.16 39.03 -3.48
N ALA A 307 16.11 39.57 -4.10
CA ALA A 307 14.73 39.28 -3.73
C ALA A 307 14.35 37.82 -3.95
N ILE A 308 14.70 37.23 -5.09
CA ILE A 308 14.49 35.80 -5.36
C ILE A 308 15.27 34.94 -4.39
N ASP A 309 16.53 35.28 -4.09
CA ASP A 309 17.35 34.56 -3.13
C ASP A 309 16.73 34.58 -1.74
N PHE A 310 16.22 35.73 -1.31
CA PHE A 310 15.51 35.88 -0.03
C PHE A 310 14.22 35.04 -0.01
N LEU A 311 13.35 35.19 -1.00
CA LEU A 311 12.06 34.49 -1.08
C LEU A 311 12.23 32.97 -1.23
N TYR A 312 13.28 32.51 -1.92
CA TYR A 312 13.64 31.10 -2.02
C TYR A 312 14.03 30.52 -0.66
N ARG A 313 14.88 31.23 0.10
CA ARG A 313 15.30 30.80 1.44
C ARG A 313 14.14 30.82 2.43
N ALA A 314 13.33 31.88 2.40
CA ALA A 314 12.11 31.99 3.19
C ALA A 314 11.18 30.79 2.92
N GLY A 315 10.94 30.48 1.65
CA GLY A 315 10.15 29.32 1.26
C GLY A 315 10.74 28.00 1.75
N SER A 316 12.07 27.84 1.72
CA SER A 316 12.73 26.66 2.29
C SER A 316 12.47 26.49 3.79
N TRP A 317 12.48 27.58 4.57
CA TRP A 317 12.19 27.54 6.01
C TRP A 317 10.71 27.28 6.31
N LEU A 318 9.82 27.86 5.50
CA LEU A 318 8.36 27.69 5.65
C LEU A 318 7.84 26.34 5.14
N ARG A 319 8.60 25.65 4.28
CA ARG A 319 8.19 24.39 3.65
C ARG A 319 7.75 23.32 4.65
N GLY A 320 8.43 23.22 5.81
CA GLY A 320 8.11 22.23 6.84
C GLY A 320 6.71 22.44 7.42
N ALA A 321 6.42 23.66 7.88
CA ALA A 321 5.12 24.05 8.42
C ALA A 321 4.01 23.91 7.34
N PHE A 322 4.27 24.39 6.12
CA PHE A 322 3.34 24.24 4.99
C PHE A 322 3.00 22.79 4.69
N LYS A 323 4.03 21.92 4.65
CA LYS A 323 3.85 20.49 4.44
C LYS A 323 3.00 19.88 5.55
N GLN A 324 3.36 20.12 6.81
CA GLN A 324 2.71 19.51 7.96
C GLN A 324 1.21 19.85 8.02
N GLU A 325 0.86 21.12 7.85
CA GLU A 325 -0.55 21.57 7.86
C GLU A 325 -1.38 20.94 6.74
N LEU A 326 -0.82 20.84 5.53
CA LEU A 326 -1.49 20.18 4.40
C LEU A 326 -1.61 18.66 4.63
N GLN A 327 -0.59 18.02 5.19
CA GLN A 327 -0.66 16.60 5.55
C GLN A 327 -1.75 16.34 6.59
N ASP A 328 -1.86 17.19 7.61
CA ASP A 328 -2.85 17.03 8.68
C ASP A 328 -4.28 17.31 8.18
N LEU A 329 -4.43 18.23 7.22
CA LEU A 329 -5.69 18.40 6.49
C LEU A 329 -6.06 17.13 5.73
N CYS A 330 -5.14 16.60 4.91
CA CYS A 330 -5.40 15.40 4.11
C CYS A 330 -5.66 14.16 4.99
N LYS A 331 -4.92 13.98 6.08
CA LYS A 331 -5.17 12.91 7.07
C LYS A 331 -6.54 13.04 7.71
N GLY A 332 -6.96 14.25 8.09
CA GLY A 332 -8.28 14.51 8.63
C GLY A 332 -9.39 14.09 7.65
N LEU A 333 -9.28 14.50 6.39
CA LEU A 333 -10.24 14.09 5.35
C LEU A 333 -10.22 12.58 5.10
N ASN A 334 -9.05 11.95 5.05
CA ASN A 334 -8.89 10.51 4.86
C ASN A 334 -9.36 9.67 6.07
N SER A 335 -9.60 10.31 7.21
CA SER A 335 -10.15 9.66 8.41
C SER A 335 -11.69 9.58 8.41
N ILE A 336 -12.37 10.31 7.50
CA ILE A 336 -13.83 10.30 7.36
C ILE A 336 -14.31 8.93 6.88
N LYS A 337 -15.23 8.32 7.63
CA LYS A 337 -15.78 6.98 7.30
C LYS A 337 -17.28 6.99 7.09
N SER A 338 -17.98 8.02 7.54
CA SER A 338 -19.43 8.05 7.57
C SER A 338 -20.01 9.36 7.05
N LYS A 339 -21.31 9.33 6.72
CA LYS A 339 -22.07 10.54 6.38
C LYS A 339 -22.12 11.52 7.55
N ALA A 340 -22.21 11.02 8.78
CA ALA A 340 -22.24 11.85 9.99
C ALA A 340 -20.95 12.66 10.16
N ASP A 341 -19.79 12.08 9.82
CA ASP A 341 -18.52 12.80 9.82
C ASP A 341 -18.54 13.96 8.82
N VAL A 342 -19.08 13.76 7.61
CA VAL A 342 -19.23 14.80 6.58
C VAL A 342 -20.23 15.88 7.01
N GLU A 343 -21.34 15.47 7.62
CA GLU A 343 -22.35 16.38 8.21
C GLU A 343 -21.74 17.26 9.31
N SER A 344 -20.83 16.72 10.14
CA SER A 344 -20.11 17.48 11.16
C SER A 344 -19.22 18.58 10.58
N LEU A 345 -18.83 18.46 9.31
CA LEU A 345 -18.07 19.49 8.59
C LEU A 345 -18.97 20.56 7.94
N GLY A 346 -20.29 20.39 8.00
CA GLY A 346 -21.28 21.32 7.44
C GLY A 346 -21.91 20.86 6.13
N PHE A 347 -21.71 19.62 5.69
CA PHE A 347 -22.22 19.11 4.41
C PHE A 347 -23.27 18.01 4.62
N GLN A 348 -24.54 18.29 4.29
CA GLN A 348 -25.66 17.41 4.67
C GLN A 348 -26.13 16.44 3.57
N GLU A 349 -25.93 16.79 2.31
CA GLU A 349 -26.56 16.06 1.20
C GLU A 349 -25.76 14.85 0.72
N LEU A 350 -24.42 14.95 0.72
CA LEU A 350 -23.54 13.99 0.07
C LEU A 350 -22.62 13.32 1.09
N LYS A 351 -22.17 12.10 0.77
CA LYS A 351 -21.17 11.34 1.53
C LYS A 351 -19.93 11.10 0.68
N PHE A 352 -18.81 10.85 1.34
CA PHE A 352 -17.65 10.28 0.65
C PHE A 352 -17.99 8.85 0.26
N ASP A 353 -17.79 8.51 -1.02
CA ASP A 353 -18.06 7.18 -1.54
C ASP A 353 -16.84 6.69 -2.35
N PRO A 354 -15.88 6.01 -1.69
CA PRO A 354 -14.68 5.53 -2.34
C PRO A 354 -14.98 4.43 -3.38
N THR A 355 -16.20 3.87 -3.40
CA THR A 355 -16.59 2.87 -4.41
C THR A 355 -16.99 3.49 -5.73
N LEU A 356 -17.54 4.70 -5.70
CA LEU A 356 -17.96 5.46 -6.88
C LEU A 356 -16.76 6.11 -7.58
N HIS A 357 -15.86 6.68 -6.79
CA HIS A 357 -14.68 7.38 -7.26
C HIS A 357 -13.44 6.95 -6.45
N PRO A 358 -12.93 5.73 -6.67
CA PRO A 358 -11.78 5.27 -5.92
C PRO A 358 -10.55 6.12 -6.27
N LEU A 359 -9.80 6.51 -5.24
CA LEU A 359 -8.55 7.22 -5.41
C LEU A 359 -7.45 6.23 -5.80
N GLN A 360 -6.89 6.40 -6.99
CA GLN A 360 -5.80 5.57 -7.49
C GLN A 360 -4.48 5.93 -6.78
N PRO A 361 -3.58 4.97 -6.57
CA PRO A 361 -2.25 5.29 -6.03
C PRO A 361 -1.45 6.22 -6.96
N ASN A 362 -0.62 7.07 -6.36
CA ASN A 362 0.36 7.90 -7.06
C ASN A 362 1.69 7.84 -6.31
N SER A 363 2.76 7.40 -6.98
CA SER A 363 4.09 7.15 -6.41
C SER A 363 4.76 8.39 -5.83
N HIS A 364 4.37 9.58 -6.28
CA HIS A 364 4.95 10.85 -5.84
C HIS A 364 4.08 11.56 -4.79
N ALA A 365 2.92 11.01 -4.48
CA ALA A 365 1.95 11.62 -3.59
C ALA A 365 1.88 10.89 -2.26
N GLU A 366 1.55 11.66 -1.23
CA GLU A 366 1.01 11.11 0.01
C GLU A 366 -0.49 10.89 -0.22
N VAL A 367 -0.88 9.63 -0.41
CA VAL A 367 -2.23 9.23 -0.81
C VAL A 367 -2.91 8.55 0.37
N GLY A 368 -4.11 9.02 0.74
CA GLY A 368 -5.01 8.25 1.60
C GLY A 368 -6.21 7.72 0.83
N GLU A 369 -7.33 7.51 1.50
CA GLU A 369 -8.51 6.87 0.90
C GLU A 369 -9.30 7.78 -0.04
N HIS A 370 -9.44 9.07 0.32
CA HIS A 370 -10.32 10.02 -0.35
C HIS A 370 -9.54 11.14 -1.06
N VAL A 371 -8.43 11.60 -0.47
CA VAL A 371 -7.58 12.67 -1.00
C VAL A 371 -6.11 12.28 -1.03
N GLY A 372 -5.39 12.82 -2.02
CA GLY A 372 -3.94 12.76 -2.14
C GLY A 372 -3.30 14.14 -2.14
N LEU A 373 -2.04 14.18 -1.73
CA LEU A 373 -1.23 15.40 -1.64
C LEU A 373 0.07 15.22 -2.42
N LEU A 374 0.30 16.09 -3.41
CA LEU A 374 1.59 16.26 -4.07
C LEU A 374 2.25 17.55 -3.57
N LEU A 375 3.40 17.42 -2.92
CA LEU A 375 4.20 18.57 -2.51
C LEU A 375 5.33 18.81 -3.53
N ALA A 376 5.19 19.84 -4.35
CA ALA A 376 6.24 20.17 -5.32
C ALA A 376 7.48 20.71 -4.61
N PRO A 377 8.70 20.58 -5.17
CA PRO A 377 9.90 21.25 -4.65
C PRO A 377 9.73 22.77 -4.67
N ILE A 378 10.52 23.48 -3.86
CA ILE A 378 10.61 24.94 -3.92
C ILE A 378 10.93 25.33 -5.35
N LYS A 379 10.24 26.35 -5.88
CA LYS A 379 10.49 26.82 -7.23
C LYS A 379 11.97 27.19 -7.39
N ALA A 380 12.61 26.61 -8.41
CA ALA A 380 13.99 26.92 -8.76
C ALA A 380 14.14 28.41 -9.06
N LYS A 381 15.29 29.00 -8.68
CA LYS A 381 15.52 30.45 -8.75
C LYS A 381 15.47 30.97 -10.17
N GLU A 382 16.01 30.22 -11.11
CA GLU A 382 16.03 30.54 -12.54
C GLU A 382 14.60 30.63 -13.07
N ARG A 383 13.77 29.62 -12.76
CA ARG A 383 12.34 29.64 -13.14
C ARG A 383 11.55 30.75 -12.45
N ALA A 384 11.93 31.15 -11.24
CA ALA A 384 11.31 32.28 -10.56
C ALA A 384 11.71 33.61 -11.23
N MET A 385 12.97 33.74 -11.66
CA MET A 385 13.48 34.89 -12.41
C MET A 385 12.78 35.03 -13.76
N ASP A 386 12.69 33.93 -14.51
CA ASP A 386 11.99 33.90 -15.80
C ASP A 386 10.52 34.30 -15.64
N LYS A 387 9.86 33.82 -14.57
CA LYS A 387 8.47 34.17 -14.28
C LYS A 387 8.32 35.63 -13.87
N ALA A 388 9.21 36.16 -13.03
CA ALA A 388 9.19 37.57 -12.64
C ALA A 388 9.38 38.50 -13.86
N ALA A 389 10.33 38.16 -14.74
CA ALA A 389 10.59 38.92 -15.96
C ALA A 389 9.45 38.81 -16.99
N ALA A 390 8.88 37.62 -17.19
CA ALA A 390 7.83 37.40 -18.18
C ALA A 390 6.47 37.95 -17.73
N ASP A 391 6.07 37.65 -16.49
CA ASP A 391 4.68 37.87 -16.04
C ASP A 391 4.52 39.19 -15.28
N TYR A 392 5.59 39.70 -14.65
CA TYR A 392 5.50 40.79 -13.65
C TYR A 392 6.43 41.97 -13.90
N ALA A 393 7.13 42.02 -15.05
CA ALA A 393 8.03 43.14 -15.37
C ALA A 393 7.32 44.50 -15.39
N LYS A 394 6.01 44.53 -15.68
CA LYS A 394 5.19 45.76 -15.76
C LYS A 394 4.51 46.14 -14.44
N ASN A 395 4.66 45.34 -13.39
CA ASN A 395 4.03 45.62 -12.10
C ASN A 395 4.66 46.85 -11.44
N PRO A 396 3.87 47.64 -10.69
CA PRO A 396 4.30 48.93 -10.15
C PRO A 396 5.34 48.77 -9.05
N GLU A 397 5.20 47.78 -8.18
CA GLU A 397 6.13 47.55 -7.09
C GLU A 397 7.35 46.76 -7.56
N LYS A 398 8.54 47.28 -7.26
CA LYS A 398 9.81 46.59 -7.47
C LYS A 398 10.35 46.06 -6.14
N PRO A 399 11.03 44.90 -6.14
CA PRO A 399 11.31 44.02 -7.28
C PRO A 399 10.09 43.17 -7.71
N ALA A 400 10.06 42.78 -8.99
CA ALA A 400 8.94 42.03 -9.59
C ALA A 400 8.76 40.64 -8.97
N ALA A 401 9.83 40.08 -8.38
CA ALA A 401 9.86 38.82 -7.65
C ALA A 401 8.83 38.75 -6.54
N ARG A 402 8.42 39.89 -5.98
CA ARG A 402 7.35 39.94 -4.96
C ARG A 402 6.01 39.45 -5.49
N TYR A 403 5.77 39.42 -6.79
CA TYR A 403 4.54 38.87 -7.36
C TYR A 403 4.62 37.36 -7.65
N VAL A 404 5.79 36.74 -7.48
CA VAL A 404 5.97 35.29 -7.61
C VAL A 404 5.45 34.60 -6.33
N CYS A 405 4.20 34.15 -6.37
CA CYS A 405 3.48 33.60 -5.22
C CYS A 405 3.46 32.07 -5.12
N ASP A 406 4.24 31.38 -5.96
CA ASP A 406 4.26 29.92 -6.05
C ASP A 406 5.66 29.33 -5.79
N PHE A 407 6.44 29.96 -4.90
CA PHE A 407 7.68 29.37 -4.35
C PHE A 407 7.36 28.12 -3.55
N LEU A 408 6.39 28.22 -2.64
CA LEU A 408 5.71 27.11 -1.98
C LEU A 408 4.52 26.71 -2.84
N ARG A 409 4.47 25.46 -3.29
CA ARG A 409 3.33 24.98 -4.05
C ARG A 409 3.01 23.52 -3.78
N ALA A 410 1.72 23.21 -3.72
CA ALA A 410 1.20 21.87 -3.52
C ALA A 410 -0.03 21.63 -4.40
N THR A 411 -0.35 20.37 -4.63
CA THR A 411 -1.59 19.94 -5.29
C THR A 411 -2.32 18.98 -4.38
N VAL A 412 -3.54 19.34 -3.99
CA VAL A 412 -4.51 18.42 -3.39
C VAL A 412 -5.35 17.84 -4.52
N PHE A 413 -5.44 16.52 -4.59
CA PHE A 413 -6.22 15.86 -5.64
C PHE A 413 -7.15 14.79 -5.07
N ALA A 414 -8.26 14.56 -5.76
CA ALA A 414 -9.22 13.51 -5.44
C ALA A 414 -9.85 13.00 -6.75
N SER A 415 -10.40 11.79 -6.74
CA SER A 415 -11.18 11.27 -7.88
C SER A 415 -12.60 11.85 -7.95
N ASP A 416 -13.06 12.39 -6.81
CA ASP A 416 -14.43 12.87 -6.59
C ASP A 416 -14.49 14.40 -6.46
N PRO A 417 -15.28 15.10 -7.28
CA PRO A 417 -15.43 16.55 -7.21
C PRO A 417 -15.93 17.06 -5.85
N PHE A 418 -16.83 16.33 -5.19
CA PHE A 418 -17.36 16.73 -3.90
C PHE A 418 -16.30 16.67 -2.80
N VAL A 419 -15.42 15.66 -2.84
CA VAL A 419 -14.31 15.54 -1.88
C VAL A 419 -13.36 16.74 -2.02
N LEU A 420 -13.08 17.23 -3.23
CA LEU A 420 -12.30 18.45 -3.44
C LEU A 420 -12.99 19.70 -2.87
N ALA A 421 -14.31 19.80 -3.00
CA ALA A 421 -15.07 20.91 -2.44
C ALA A 421 -14.98 20.94 -0.90
N VAL A 422 -15.14 19.78 -0.25
CA VAL A 422 -14.94 19.64 1.20
C VAL A 422 -13.49 19.95 1.58
N ALA A 423 -12.52 19.48 0.80
CA ALA A 423 -11.10 19.76 1.06
C ALA A 423 -10.78 21.26 1.01
N PHE A 424 -11.35 21.99 0.05
CA PHE A 424 -11.23 23.44 -0.04
C PHE A 424 -11.85 24.15 1.18
N ASP A 425 -13.06 23.74 1.61
CA ASP A 425 -13.69 24.31 2.79
C ASP A 425 -12.86 24.09 4.07
N GLN A 426 -12.23 22.91 4.22
CA GLN A 426 -11.32 22.65 5.33
C GLN A 426 -10.02 23.46 5.24
N LEU A 427 -9.49 23.68 4.03
CA LEU A 427 -8.28 24.48 3.82
C LEU A 427 -8.47 25.92 4.29
N ARG A 428 -9.57 26.58 3.88
CA ARG A 428 -9.83 27.98 4.26
C ARG A 428 -10.08 28.19 5.77
N LYS A 429 -10.38 27.13 6.51
CA LYS A 429 -10.50 27.17 7.98
C LYS A 429 -9.13 27.15 8.68
N ARG A 430 -8.09 26.65 8.00
CA ARG A 430 -6.72 26.51 8.53
C ARG A 430 -5.78 27.61 8.07
N PHE A 431 -5.99 28.14 6.87
CA PHE A 431 -5.13 29.15 6.27
C PHE A 431 -5.89 30.44 5.98
N GLU A 432 -5.17 31.55 6.09
CA GLU A 432 -5.63 32.85 5.62
C GLU A 432 -5.53 32.89 4.09
N VAL A 433 -6.67 32.85 3.40
CA VAL A 433 -6.75 32.82 1.94
C VAL A 433 -6.57 34.24 1.37
N VAL A 434 -5.64 34.38 0.42
CA VAL A 434 -5.35 35.62 -0.32
C VAL A 434 -6.19 35.70 -1.58
N ARG A 435 -6.19 34.62 -2.37
CA ARG A 435 -6.90 34.55 -3.65
C ARG A 435 -7.40 33.13 -3.93
N VAL A 436 -8.59 33.03 -4.49
CA VAL A 436 -9.16 31.82 -5.09
C VAL A 436 -9.46 32.11 -6.54
N LYS A 437 -8.94 31.26 -7.43
CA LYS A 437 -9.29 31.24 -8.86
C LYS A 437 -9.86 29.87 -9.20
N ASN A 438 -11.18 29.76 -9.21
CA ASN A 438 -11.90 28.53 -9.55
C ASN A 438 -12.13 28.44 -11.07
N LYS A 439 -11.23 27.77 -11.78
CA LYS A 439 -11.39 27.59 -13.23
C LYS A 439 -12.51 26.62 -13.58
N PHE A 440 -13.01 25.80 -12.66
CA PHE A 440 -14.17 24.95 -12.96
C PHE A 440 -15.39 25.81 -13.26
N ARG A 441 -15.60 26.93 -12.56
CA ARG A 441 -16.77 27.81 -12.73
C ARG A 441 -16.66 28.77 -13.93
N GLU A 442 -15.45 29.10 -14.38
CA GLU A 442 -15.21 30.14 -15.40
C GLU A 442 -15.74 29.70 -16.79
N ALA A 443 -16.99 30.04 -17.10
CA ALA A 443 -17.68 29.69 -18.34
C ALA A 443 -17.09 30.33 -19.60
N GLU A 444 -16.24 31.34 -19.45
CA GLU A 444 -15.53 32.01 -20.55
C GLU A 444 -14.25 31.27 -20.94
N LEU A 445 -13.68 30.47 -20.03
CA LEU A 445 -12.51 29.67 -20.35
C LEU A 445 -12.89 28.54 -21.30
N ASN A 446 -11.98 28.18 -22.20
CA ASN A 446 -12.15 26.94 -22.95
C ASN A 446 -12.21 25.73 -21.99
N PRO A 447 -12.96 24.67 -22.32
CA PRO A 447 -13.15 23.50 -21.46
C PRO A 447 -11.84 22.91 -20.89
N GLU A 448 -10.76 22.90 -21.66
CA GLU A 448 -9.45 22.39 -21.25
C GLU A 448 -8.75 23.20 -20.18
N LEU A 449 -9.10 24.48 -20.06
CA LEU A 449 -8.57 25.36 -19.03
C LEU A 449 -9.38 25.25 -17.72
N ARG A 450 -10.58 24.65 -17.77
CA ARG A 450 -11.50 24.52 -16.62
C ARG A 450 -11.22 23.29 -15.76
N THR A 451 -9.97 23.15 -15.35
CA THR A 451 -9.46 21.90 -14.78
C THR A 451 -9.04 22.00 -13.33
N ASN A 452 -8.92 23.19 -12.73
CA ASN A 452 -8.45 23.32 -11.35
C ASN A 452 -9.00 24.52 -10.60
N ILE A 453 -8.85 24.47 -9.27
CA ILE A 453 -8.94 25.65 -8.39
C ILE A 453 -7.51 26.02 -7.98
N LEU A 454 -7.12 27.27 -8.15
CA LEU A 454 -5.85 27.79 -7.67
C LEU A 454 -6.12 28.65 -6.43
N VAL A 455 -5.53 28.28 -5.29
CA VAL A 455 -5.69 29.00 -4.03
C VAL A 455 -4.34 29.53 -3.60
N ASN A 456 -4.24 30.85 -3.45
CA ASN A 456 -3.10 31.52 -2.83
C ASN A 456 -3.44 31.80 -1.38
N LEU A 457 -2.54 31.46 -0.47
CA LEU A 457 -2.75 31.55 0.97
C LEU A 457 -1.47 31.95 1.70
N TRP A 458 -1.63 32.54 2.89
CA TRP A 458 -0.49 32.86 3.76
C TRP A 458 0.03 31.61 4.47
N VAL A 459 1.33 31.39 4.38
CA VAL A 459 2.08 30.41 5.17
C VAL A 459 2.93 31.17 6.18
N ARG A 460 2.78 30.87 7.46
CA ARG A 460 3.47 31.57 8.56
C ARG A 460 4.19 30.58 9.47
N ASN A 461 5.35 30.97 9.98
CA ASN A 461 6.08 30.26 11.04
C ASN A 461 6.92 31.27 11.83
N GLY A 462 6.47 31.63 13.04
CA GLY A 462 7.02 32.76 13.79
C GLY A 462 6.83 34.07 13.02
N ASP A 463 7.89 34.87 12.95
CA ASP A 463 7.88 36.16 12.24
C ASP A 463 8.01 36.04 10.71
N LEU A 464 8.24 34.82 10.20
CA LEU A 464 8.38 34.58 8.78
C LEU A 464 7.03 34.27 8.14
N ALA A 465 6.71 34.95 7.04
CA ALA A 465 5.51 34.73 6.26
C ALA A 465 5.83 34.74 4.75
N GLN A 466 5.09 33.95 3.98
CA GLN A 466 5.13 33.96 2.52
C GLN A 466 3.81 33.46 1.96
N ILE A 467 3.41 33.94 0.78
CA ILE A 467 2.28 33.37 0.03
C ILE A 467 2.73 32.06 -0.61
N GLY A 468 1.96 31.00 -0.36
CA GLY A 468 2.03 29.72 -1.08
C GLY A 468 0.83 29.51 -2.00
N GLU A 469 0.95 28.57 -2.92
CA GLU A 469 -0.11 28.17 -3.85
C GLU A 469 -0.53 26.71 -3.61
N VAL A 470 -1.84 26.47 -3.44
CA VAL A 470 -2.43 25.13 -3.41
C VAL A 470 -3.38 24.97 -4.57
N GLN A 471 -3.16 23.94 -5.38
CA GLN A 471 -4.02 23.60 -6.51
C GLN A 471 -4.96 22.46 -6.12
N PHE A 472 -6.25 22.56 -6.45
CA PHE A 472 -7.21 21.47 -6.34
C PHE A 472 -7.51 20.91 -7.72
N LEU A 473 -7.28 19.61 -7.91
CA LEU A 473 -7.30 18.96 -9.22
C LEU A 473 -7.96 17.58 -9.13
N LEU A 474 -8.79 17.21 -10.11
CA LEU A 474 -9.32 15.85 -10.20
C LEU A 474 -8.20 14.89 -10.61
N GLN A 475 -8.18 13.66 -10.08
CA GLN A 475 -7.09 12.71 -10.31
C GLN A 475 -6.89 12.37 -11.80
N ASP A 476 -7.98 12.19 -12.54
CA ASP A 476 -7.86 11.91 -13.97
C ASP A 476 -7.33 13.13 -14.73
N TYR A 477 -7.64 14.34 -14.26
CA TYR A 477 -7.12 15.58 -14.84
C TYR A 477 -5.64 15.76 -14.54
N LEU A 478 -5.18 15.36 -13.35
CA LEU A 478 -3.76 15.29 -13.01
C LEU A 478 -3.01 14.39 -14.00
N THR A 479 -3.53 13.18 -14.23
CA THR A 479 -2.93 12.21 -15.17
C THR A 479 -2.87 12.75 -16.60
N ALA A 480 -3.96 13.36 -17.08
CA ALA A 480 -3.99 13.95 -18.41
C ALA A 480 -3.08 15.18 -18.54
N LYS A 481 -2.97 16.01 -17.49
CA LYS A 481 -2.06 17.17 -17.48
C LYS A 481 -0.59 16.77 -17.49
N ASP A 482 -0.21 15.70 -16.81
CA ASP A 482 1.17 15.20 -16.85
C ASP A 482 1.58 14.85 -18.29
N LEU A 483 0.66 14.24 -19.06
CA LEU A 483 0.86 13.98 -20.49
C LEU A 483 0.84 15.27 -21.32
N GLN A 484 -0.10 16.18 -21.05
CA GLN A 484 -0.21 17.47 -21.74
C GLN A 484 1.04 18.33 -21.56
N HIS A 485 1.69 18.29 -20.40
CA HIS A 485 2.88 19.08 -20.11
C HIS A 485 4.06 18.75 -21.03
N LEU A 486 4.20 17.50 -21.48
CA LEU A 486 5.22 17.09 -22.44
C LEU A 486 5.08 17.87 -23.76
N TYR A 487 3.86 17.99 -24.27
CA TYR A 487 3.57 18.69 -25.52
C TYR A 487 3.52 20.21 -25.33
N TYR A 488 3.07 20.67 -24.17
CA TYR A 488 3.03 22.10 -23.83
C TYR A 488 4.41 22.76 -23.86
N ASP A 489 5.46 22.06 -23.39
CA ASP A 489 6.83 22.60 -23.42
C ASP A 489 7.31 22.86 -24.86
N VAL A 490 6.92 22.01 -25.82
CA VAL A 490 7.20 22.22 -27.26
C VAL A 490 6.39 23.38 -27.82
N VAL A 491 5.09 23.46 -27.53
CA VAL A 491 4.21 24.55 -28.01
C VAL A 491 4.65 25.91 -27.47
N ARG A 492 5.14 25.96 -26.24
CA ARG A 492 5.58 27.21 -25.60
C ARG A 492 6.94 27.69 -26.09
N ALA A 493 7.79 26.77 -26.54
CA ALA A 493 9.12 27.12 -26.99
C ALA A 493 9.08 28.16 -28.11
N LYS A 494 9.95 29.17 -28.05
CA LYS A 494 10.00 30.24 -29.07
C LYS A 494 10.95 29.93 -30.21
N ASP A 495 11.96 29.12 -29.94
CA ASP A 495 12.98 28.74 -30.90
C ASP A 495 13.50 27.32 -30.58
N PRO A 496 14.16 26.67 -31.55
CA PRO A 496 14.73 25.33 -31.36
C PRO A 496 15.61 25.17 -30.12
N GLY A 497 16.36 26.22 -29.75
CA GLY A 497 17.31 26.21 -28.65
C GLY A 497 16.66 25.95 -27.28
N GLU A 498 15.40 26.36 -27.09
CA GLU A 498 14.71 26.19 -25.81
C GLU A 498 14.36 24.72 -25.48
N ILE A 499 14.33 23.84 -26.49
CA ILE A 499 13.96 22.42 -26.34
C ILE A 499 15.10 21.44 -26.57
N ILE A 500 16.20 21.80 -27.26
CA ILE A 500 17.31 20.86 -27.52
C ILE A 500 18.02 20.38 -26.24
N ASP A 501 18.07 21.21 -25.20
CA ASP A 501 18.78 20.90 -23.95
C ASP A 501 17.98 19.99 -23.02
N LYS A 502 16.74 19.63 -23.40
CA LYS A 502 15.82 18.85 -22.58
C LYS A 502 15.28 17.69 -23.41
N PRO A 503 15.67 16.44 -23.18
CA PRO A 503 15.03 15.31 -23.85
C PRO A 503 13.60 15.14 -23.31
N ILE A 504 12.61 15.73 -24.00
CA ILE A 504 11.21 15.78 -23.53
C ILE A 504 10.52 14.41 -23.66
N PHE A 505 10.79 13.69 -24.74
CA PHE A 505 10.08 12.45 -25.13
C PHE A 505 10.92 11.18 -24.94
N GLY A 506 12.03 11.26 -24.19
CA GLY A 506 13.06 10.23 -24.05
C GLY A 506 12.83 9.19 -22.98
#